data_AF-A0A4Y2Q5K6-F1
#
_entry.id   AF-A0A4Y2Q5K6-F1
#
_cell.length_a   1.000
_cell.length_b   1.000
_cell.length_c   1.000
_cell.angle_alpha   90.00
_cell.angle_beta   90.00
_cell.angle_gamma   90.00
#
_symmetry.space_group_name_H-M   'P 1'
#
loop_
_entity.id
_entity.type
_entity.pdbx_description
1 polymer ?
#
loop_
_entity_poly.entity_id
_entity_poly.type
_entity_poly.pdbx_seq_one_letter_code
_entity_poly.pdbx_strand_id
1 'polypeptide(L)'
;MMSNIYTYRGFVSAGPKNYAYQRKRGKTCCKIRGLTLNFRNSEKLNFESVKALVCSLDYESKIPLHNRAKITRKAKRRKVINKEETKLYRMVYAKRVIQDDFTTLPYGY
;
A
#
# COMPACT_ATOMS: atom_id res chain seq x y z
N MET A 1 6.35 -4.58 32.85
CA MET A 1 5.71 -3.88 31.71
C MET A 1 5.95 -4.74 30.46
N MET A 2 5.05 -5.68 30.16
CA MET A 2 5.25 -6.59 29.01
C MET A 2 5.16 -5.77 27.72
N SER A 3 6.26 -5.66 27.00
CA SER A 3 6.29 -5.17 25.64
C SER A 3 5.34 -6.03 24.80
N ASN A 4 4.32 -5.41 24.20
CA ASN A 4 3.50 -6.09 23.20
C ASN A 4 4.36 -6.33 21.95
N ILE A 5 5.15 -7.42 21.95
CA ILE A 5 5.85 -7.90 20.77
C ILE A 5 4.76 -8.39 19.81
N TYR A 6 4.42 -7.55 18.84
CA TYR A 6 3.46 -7.91 17.80
C TYR A 6 4.01 -9.07 16.99
N THR A 7 3.54 -10.29 17.25
CA THR A 7 3.93 -11.44 16.43
C THR A 7 3.13 -11.44 15.12
N TYR A 8 3.86 -11.39 14.00
CA TYR A 8 3.31 -11.42 12.66
C TYR A 8 3.30 -12.85 12.11
N ARG A 9 2.31 -13.16 11.27
CA ARG A 9 2.27 -14.37 10.44
C ARG A 9 2.93 -14.11 9.08
N GLY A 10 2.81 -12.89 8.57
CA GLY A 10 3.43 -12.48 7.31
C GLY A 10 3.58 -10.96 7.26
N PHE A 11 4.63 -10.52 6.57
CA PHE A 11 4.94 -9.13 6.30
C PHE A 11 5.35 -9.01 4.84
N VAL A 12 4.86 -7.97 4.17
CA VAL A 12 5.19 -7.63 2.80
C VAL A 12 5.50 -6.14 2.73
N SER A 13 6.67 -5.80 2.20
CA SER A 13 6.97 -4.42 1.79
C SER A 13 6.80 -4.34 0.29
N ALA A 14 6.18 -3.27 -0.19
CA ALA A 14 6.11 -2.90 -1.60
C ALA A 14 6.84 -1.56 -1.85
N GLY A 15 7.78 -1.21 -0.97
CA GLY A 15 8.57 0.02 -0.99
C GLY A 15 8.50 0.86 0.30
N PRO A 16 9.20 2.01 0.32
CA PRO A 16 9.18 2.92 1.47
C PRO A 16 7.76 3.43 1.78
N LYS A 17 7.33 3.29 3.04
CA LYS A 17 5.98 3.71 3.51
C LYS A 17 4.83 3.02 2.74
N ASN A 18 5.10 1.85 2.19
CA ASN A 18 4.18 0.98 1.48
C ASN A 18 4.38 -0.47 1.96
N TYR A 19 3.61 -0.91 2.94
CA TYR A 19 3.74 -2.25 3.52
C TYR A 19 2.41 -2.78 4.02
N ALA A 20 2.29 -4.10 4.09
CA ALA A 20 1.16 -4.81 4.65
C ALA A 20 1.64 -5.92 5.59
N TYR A 21 0.87 -6.21 6.63
CA TYR A 21 1.17 -7.32 7.53
C TYR A 21 -0.08 -8.02 8.00
N GLN A 22 0.08 -9.30 8.32
CA GLN A 22 -0.91 -10.13 8.97
C GLN A 22 -0.40 -10.53 10.36
N ARG A 23 -1.20 -10.30 11.40
CA ARG A 23 -0.89 -10.74 12.76
C ARG A 23 -1.27 -12.22 12.93
N LYS A 24 -0.64 -12.92 13.87
CA LYS A 24 -1.00 -14.31 14.19
C LYS A 24 -2.49 -14.49 14.56
N ARG A 25 -3.11 -13.47 15.17
CA ARG A 25 -4.55 -13.44 15.53
C ARG A 25 -5.47 -13.05 14.36
N GLY A 26 -5.07 -13.29 13.11
CA GLY A 26 -5.88 -13.05 11.91
C GLY A 26 -6.00 -11.60 11.43
N LYS A 27 -5.78 -10.59 12.28
CA LYS A 27 -5.89 -9.17 11.88
C LYS A 27 -4.85 -8.79 10.82
N THR A 28 -5.32 -8.31 9.67
CA THR A 28 -4.48 -7.73 8.60
C THR A 28 -4.47 -6.20 8.68
N CYS A 29 -3.43 -5.59 8.11
CA CYS A 29 -3.28 -4.15 8.04
C CYS A 29 -2.46 -3.78 6.80
N CYS A 30 -2.87 -2.72 6.11
CA CYS A 30 -2.12 -2.10 5.03
C CYS A 30 -1.76 -0.67 5.39
N LYS A 31 -0.51 -0.28 5.13
CA LYS A 31 0.03 1.05 5.35
C LYS A 31 0.63 1.55 4.05
N ILE A 32 -0.16 2.37 3.34
CA ILE A 32 0.17 2.84 1.99
C ILE A 32 0.02 4.35 1.95
N ARG A 33 1.15 5.08 1.98
CA ARG A 33 1.13 6.54 1.94
C ARG A 33 0.67 7.04 0.56
N GLY A 34 -0.11 8.12 0.56
CA GLY A 34 -0.57 8.79 -0.66
C GLY A 34 -1.89 8.25 -1.23
N LEU A 35 -2.45 7.20 -0.63
CA LEU A 35 -3.77 6.65 -0.97
C LEU A 35 -4.72 6.79 0.21
N THR A 36 -5.99 7.03 -0.08
CA THR A 36 -7.05 7.01 0.94
C THR A 36 -7.53 5.58 1.12
N LEU A 37 -7.28 4.99 2.28
CA LEU A 37 -7.77 3.66 2.65
C LEU A 37 -9.18 3.77 3.23
N ASN A 38 -10.15 4.09 2.38
CA ASN A 38 -11.56 3.93 2.71
C ASN A 38 -11.95 2.45 2.64
N PHE A 39 -13.16 2.09 3.07
CA PHE A 39 -13.62 0.70 3.08
C PHE A 39 -13.47 0.01 1.71
N ARG A 40 -14.02 0.60 0.64
CA ARG A 40 -13.95 0.06 -0.73
C ARG A 40 -12.52 -0.11 -1.24
N ASN A 41 -11.65 0.86 -0.96
CA ASN A 41 -10.25 0.77 -1.33
C ASN A 41 -9.50 -0.27 -0.50
N SER A 42 -9.89 -0.51 0.76
CA SER A 42 -9.27 -1.51 1.63
C SER A 42 -9.71 -2.94 1.28
N GLU A 43 -10.89 -3.11 0.67
CA GLU A 43 -11.29 -4.39 0.07
C GLU A 43 -10.36 -4.75 -1.10
N LYS A 44 -10.01 -3.76 -1.95
CA LYS A 44 -9.08 -3.94 -3.08
C LYS A 44 -7.61 -3.98 -2.68
N LEU A 45 -7.21 -3.15 -1.71
CA LEU A 45 -5.86 -3.08 -1.15
C LEU A 45 -5.84 -3.66 0.26
N ASN A 46 -5.68 -4.98 0.28
CA ASN A 46 -5.51 -5.79 1.47
C ASN A 46 -4.16 -6.54 1.43
N PHE A 47 -3.85 -7.27 2.51
CA PHE A 47 -2.59 -8.00 2.63
C PHE A 47 -2.33 -8.95 1.45
N GLU A 48 -3.33 -9.70 1.01
CA GLU A 48 -3.19 -10.66 -0.09
C GLU A 48 -2.94 -9.97 -1.43
N SER A 49 -3.67 -8.88 -1.72
CA SER A 49 -3.47 -8.12 -2.97
C SER A 49 -2.07 -7.48 -3.05
N VAL A 50 -1.54 -6.96 -1.94
CA VAL A 50 -0.18 -6.39 -1.89
C VAL A 50 0.86 -7.50 -2.00
N LYS A 51 0.64 -8.63 -1.32
CA LYS A 51 1.50 -9.82 -1.42
C LYS A 51 1.58 -10.33 -2.86
N ALA A 52 0.43 -10.53 -3.51
CA ALA A 52 0.37 -10.99 -4.89
C ALA A 52 1.11 -10.04 -5.84
N LEU A 53 0.92 -8.72 -5.66
CA LEU A 53 1.62 -7.73 -6.47
C LEU A 53 3.14 -7.81 -6.31
N VAL A 54 3.65 -7.90 -5.08
CA VAL A 54 5.10 -7.98 -4.83
C VAL A 54 5.68 -9.31 -5.33
N CYS A 55 4.97 -10.42 -5.09
CA CYS A 55 5.39 -11.74 -5.52
C CYS A 55 5.37 -11.93 -7.04
N SER A 56 4.56 -11.15 -7.77
CA SER A 56 4.54 -11.20 -9.23
C SER A 56 5.84 -10.69 -9.88
N LEU A 57 6.61 -9.86 -9.15
CA LEU A 57 7.79 -9.13 -9.67
C LEU A 57 7.53 -8.30 -10.94
N ASP A 58 6.26 -8.10 -11.32
CA ASP A 58 5.86 -7.28 -12.45
C ASP A 58 5.75 -5.81 -12.02
N TYR A 59 6.73 -5.01 -12.43
CA TYR A 59 6.79 -3.58 -12.13
C TYR A 59 5.72 -2.74 -12.84
N GLU A 60 5.10 -3.27 -13.89
CA GLU A 60 4.04 -2.57 -14.62
C GLU A 60 2.65 -2.85 -14.07
N SER A 61 2.48 -3.92 -13.31
CA SER A 61 1.23 -4.27 -12.64
C SER A 61 0.74 -3.16 -11.72
N LYS A 62 -0.53 -2.78 -11.91
CA LYS A 62 -1.19 -1.67 -11.21
C LYS A 62 -2.57 -2.08 -10.73
N ILE A 63 -2.92 -1.71 -9.50
CA ILE A 63 -4.26 -1.89 -8.94
C ILE A 63 -5.00 -0.54 -9.01
N PRO A 64 -6.05 -0.41 -9.85
CA PRO A 64 -6.81 0.83 -9.95
C PRO A 64 -7.77 0.99 -8.77
N LEU A 65 -7.63 2.11 -8.07
CA LEU A 65 -8.53 2.56 -7.02
C LEU A 65 -9.37 3.70 -7.51
N HIS A 66 -10.67 3.47 -7.54
CA HIS A 66 -11.63 4.43 -8.04
C HIS A 66 -12.48 4.95 -6.88
N ASN A 67 -12.38 6.25 -6.62
CA ASN A 67 -13.13 6.95 -5.60
C ASN A 67 -14.08 7.97 -6.23
N ARG A 68 -15.35 7.58 -6.40
CA ARG A 68 -16.41 8.39 -7.02
C ARG A 68 -16.65 9.72 -6.31
N ALA A 69 -16.47 9.78 -5.00
CA ALA A 69 -16.83 10.93 -4.18
C ALA A 69 -15.71 11.31 -3.21
N LYS A 70 -14.50 11.56 -3.75
CA LYS A 70 -13.40 12.04 -2.93
C LYS A 70 -13.68 13.47 -2.46
N ILE A 71 -13.70 13.66 -1.14
CA ILE A 71 -13.80 14.97 -0.51
C ILE A 71 -12.48 15.72 -0.74
N THR A 72 -12.56 16.91 -1.33
CA THR A 72 -11.41 17.79 -1.60
C THR A 72 -11.76 19.26 -1.37
N ARG A 73 -10.75 20.09 -1.06
CA ARG A 73 -10.92 21.52 -0.81
C ARG A 73 -10.45 22.35 -1.99
N LYS A 74 -11.35 23.15 -2.57
CA LYS A 74 -10.99 24.23 -3.51
C LYS A 74 -10.56 25.46 -2.71
N ALA A 75 -9.27 25.56 -2.40
CA ALA A 75 -8.71 26.59 -1.52
C ALA A 75 -9.07 28.02 -1.92
N LYS A 76 -8.92 28.38 -3.21
CA LYS A 76 -9.23 29.71 -3.74
C LYS A 76 -10.70 30.12 -3.51
N ARG A 77 -11.62 29.15 -3.58
CA ARG A 77 -13.07 29.38 -3.40
C ARG A 77 -13.54 29.10 -1.98
N ARG A 78 -12.65 28.66 -1.08
CA ARG A 78 -12.95 28.21 0.29
C ARG A 78 -14.11 27.20 0.35
N LYS A 79 -14.27 26.35 -0.66
CA LYS A 79 -15.34 25.33 -0.75
C LYS A 79 -14.79 23.92 -0.59
N VAL A 80 -15.51 23.08 0.14
CA VAL A 80 -15.34 21.62 0.13
C VAL A 80 -16.24 21.06 -0.97
N ILE A 81 -15.71 20.21 -1.81
CA ILE A 81 -16.44 19.58 -2.91
C ILE A 81 -16.12 18.08 -2.96
N ASN A 82 -17.02 17.33 -3.57
CA ASN A 82 -16.73 15.97 -4.00
C ASN A 82 -16.18 16.00 -5.42
N LYS A 83 -15.13 15.23 -5.67
CA LYS A 83 -14.56 15.03 -6.99
C LYS A 83 -14.30 13.54 -7.18
N GLU A 84 -14.56 13.05 -8.38
CA GLU A 84 -14.13 11.72 -8.77
C GLU A 84 -12.60 11.66 -8.90
N GLU A 85 -11.99 10.60 -8.39
CA GLU A 85 -10.54 10.36 -8.49
C GLU A 85 -10.27 8.89 -8.76
N THR A 86 -9.40 8.62 -9.72
CA THR A 86 -8.78 7.31 -9.91
C THR A 86 -7.29 7.41 -9.60
N LYS A 87 -6.79 6.51 -8.74
CA LYS A 87 -5.35 6.35 -8.47
C LYS A 87 -4.91 4.93 -8.78
N LEU A 88 -3.73 4.82 -9.38
CA LEU A 88 -3.13 3.53 -9.68
C LEU A 88 -2.12 3.20 -8.59
N TYR A 89 -2.39 2.16 -7.81
CA TYR A 89 -1.42 1.61 -6.87
C TYR A 89 -0.44 0.70 -7.60
N ARG A 90 0.85 0.80 -7.30
CA ARG A 90 1.90 -0.09 -7.78
C ARG A 90 2.94 -0.30 -6.69
N MET A 91 3.72 -1.37 -6.80
CA MET A 91 4.94 -1.50 -5.99
C MET A 91 5.99 -0.45 -6.44
N VAL A 92 6.78 0.07 -5.50
CA VAL A 92 7.73 1.16 -5.76
C VAL A 92 9.08 0.86 -5.12
N TYR A 93 10.04 0.45 -5.96
CA TYR A 93 11.44 0.23 -5.58
C TYR A 93 12.39 1.16 -6.34
N ALA A 94 12.08 2.46 -6.36
CA ALA A 94 12.88 3.43 -7.13
C ALA A 94 14.36 3.56 -6.69
N LYS A 95 14.71 3.06 -5.50
CA LYS A 95 16.07 3.15 -4.92
C LYS A 95 16.62 1.79 -4.50
N ARG A 96 15.93 0.70 -4.81
CA ARG A 96 16.35 -0.65 -4.44
C ARG A 96 16.05 -1.64 -5.55
N VAL A 97 16.84 -2.70 -5.66
CA VAL A 97 16.62 -3.83 -6.56
C VAL A 97 16.14 -5.00 -5.73
N ILE A 98 14.98 -5.57 -6.08
CA ILE A 98 14.51 -6.82 -5.47
C ILE A 98 15.33 -7.97 -6.06
N GLN A 99 15.79 -8.86 -5.19
CA GLN A 99 16.43 -10.12 -5.57
C GLN A 99 15.40 -11.25 -5.60
N ASP A 100 15.76 -12.39 -6.17
CA ASP A 100 14.86 -13.57 -6.29
C ASP A 100 14.38 -14.10 -4.93
N ASP A 101 15.16 -13.89 -3.86
CA ASP A 101 14.81 -14.24 -2.48
C ASP A 101 13.98 -13.15 -1.74
N PHE A 102 13.52 -12.13 -2.47
CA PHE A 102 12.82 -10.94 -1.96
C PHE A 102 13.63 -10.04 -1.03
N THR A 103 14.95 -10.25 -0.90
CA THR A 103 15.81 -9.23 -0.30
C THR A 103 15.92 -8.03 -1.23
N THR A 104 16.34 -6.88 -0.68
CA THR A 104 16.45 -5.65 -1.46
C THR A 104 17.80 -4.98 -1.24
N LEU A 105 18.53 -4.75 -2.31
CA LEU A 105 19.81 -4.04 -2.29
C LEU A 105 19.65 -2.62 -2.81
N PRO A 106 20.40 -1.62 -2.31
CA PRO A 106 20.46 -0.33 -2.96
C PRO A 106 21.20 -0.45 -4.30
N TYR A 107 20.95 0.49 -5.22
CA TYR A 107 21.73 0.55 -6.46
C TYR A 107 23.20 0.87 -6.15
N GLY A 108 24.12 0.10 -6.74
CA GLY A 108 25.57 0.31 -6.60
C GLY A 108 26.21 -0.34 -5.37
N TYR A 109 25.53 -1.29 -4.71
CA TYR A 109 26.10 -2.17 -3.69
C TYR A 109 26.68 -3.43 -4.32
#